data_AF-A0A820Y4R0-F1
#
_entry.id   AF-A0A820Y4R0-F1
#
_cell.length_a   1.000
_cell.length_b   1.000
_cell.length_c   1.000
_cell.angle_alpha   90.00
_cell.angle_beta   90.00
_cell.angle_gamma   90.00
#
_symmetry.space_group_name_H-M   'P 1'
#
loop_
_entity.id
_entity.type
_entity.pdbx_description
1 polymer ?
#
loop_
_entity_poly.entity_id
_entity_poly.type
_entity_poly.pdbx_seq_one_letter_code
_entity_poly.pdbx_strand_id
1 'polypeptide(L)'
;MIACYYSSFIFYIIFFSLSSFTFAYQRSTIDSTITNDDTKTESNIEQGWQSNDDDYVDESKFNKAYYKHEQALLANIYAPNRTYVSMHDDRIHPSNFSYFTFNSLGTYRFILISLRGDADLYISTRNKYVTYDNYEYSSCTCGIDEILIDYNMKRPIYIGIYGYSQYQISHYRLLIELVDTKISTDETTVEQSNDDKSYKSTDEQQTSQINKKTSTVIAEGEEDQQHILWNIFLWLLNFLVEVLT
;
A
#
# COMPACT_ATOMS: atom_id res chain seq x y z
N MET A 1 -39.89 19.49 -38.33
CA MET A 1 -39.24 18.17 -38.47
C MET A 1 -38.27 18.07 -37.30
N ILE A 2 -38.63 17.44 -36.17
CA ILE A 2 -38.59 15.97 -35.89
C ILE A 2 -37.14 15.48 -36.07
N ALA A 3 -36.37 14.94 -35.11
CA ALA A 3 -36.59 14.24 -33.83
C ALA A 3 -35.26 14.26 -33.02
N CYS A 4 -35.29 14.46 -31.70
CA CYS A 4 -35.07 13.46 -30.63
C CYS A 4 -33.81 12.58 -30.73
N TYR A 5 -32.78 12.90 -29.95
CA TYR A 5 -31.84 11.93 -29.35
C TYR A 5 -31.37 12.44 -27.98
N TYR A 6 -32.19 12.23 -26.96
CA TYR A 6 -31.82 12.23 -25.55
C TYR A 6 -32.65 11.13 -24.89
N SER A 7 -31.98 10.08 -24.40
CA SER A 7 -32.43 9.16 -23.34
C SER A 7 -31.80 7.79 -23.59
N SER A 8 -30.76 7.45 -22.82
CA SER A 8 -30.41 6.08 -22.42
C SER A 8 -29.19 6.14 -21.47
N PHE A 9 -29.34 6.75 -20.29
CA PHE A 9 -28.33 6.61 -19.23
C PHE A 9 -28.91 6.55 -17.81
N ILE A 10 -30.20 6.24 -17.68
CA ILE A 10 -30.85 6.00 -16.39
C ILE A 10 -31.71 4.74 -16.55
N PHE A 11 -31.15 3.57 -16.29
CA PHE A 11 -31.84 2.34 -15.85
C PHE A 11 -30.80 1.22 -15.75
N TYR A 12 -29.98 1.22 -14.69
CA TYR A 12 -29.32 0.00 -14.21
C TYR A 12 -28.98 0.14 -12.71
N ILE A 13 -30.01 0.41 -11.91
CA ILE A 13 -30.05 0.00 -10.51
C ILE A 13 -31.33 -0.81 -10.35
N ILE A 14 -31.24 -1.92 -9.62
CA ILE A 14 -32.28 -2.92 -9.28
C ILE A 14 -32.48 -4.04 -10.32
N PHE A 15 -31.59 -5.04 -10.29
CA PHE A 15 -32.01 -6.45 -10.36
C PHE A 15 -31.12 -7.27 -9.43
N PHE A 16 -31.49 -7.28 -8.15
CA PHE A 16 -31.05 -8.25 -7.17
C PHE A 16 -32.17 -9.29 -7.07
N SER A 17 -31.94 -10.53 -7.49
CA SER A 17 -32.42 -11.74 -6.79
C SER A 17 -32.15 -13.03 -7.57
N LEU A 18 -31.47 -13.93 -6.87
CA LEU A 18 -31.54 -15.39 -6.94
C LEU A 18 -31.39 -16.07 -8.31
N SER A 19 -30.20 -16.63 -8.56
CA SER A 19 -30.12 -18.03 -9.02
C SER A 19 -28.99 -18.75 -8.29
N SER A 20 -29.42 -19.46 -7.25
CA SER A 20 -28.97 -20.74 -6.75
C SER A 20 -27.66 -21.31 -7.31
N PHE A 21 -26.71 -21.42 -6.39
CA PHE A 21 -25.72 -22.49 -6.28
C PHE A 21 -26.22 -23.84 -6.83
N THR A 22 -25.48 -24.42 -7.76
CA THR A 22 -25.38 -25.88 -7.87
C THR A 22 -23.98 -26.23 -8.38
N PHE A 23 -23.05 -26.41 -7.45
CA PHE A 23 -21.73 -26.99 -7.75
C PHE A 23 -21.93 -28.51 -7.76
N ALA A 24 -22.00 -29.10 -8.96
CA ALA A 24 -21.95 -30.54 -9.13
C ALA A 24 -20.49 -30.99 -8.89
N TYR A 25 -20.21 -31.51 -7.70
CA TYR A 25 -18.94 -32.18 -7.40
C TYR A 25 -19.03 -33.63 -7.90
N GLN A 26 -18.35 -33.92 -9.00
CA GLN A 26 -18.25 -35.27 -9.54
C GLN A 26 -17.18 -36.04 -8.75
N ARG A 27 -17.64 -36.88 -7.81
CA ARG A 27 -16.81 -37.76 -6.98
C ARG A 27 -16.34 -38.95 -7.83
N SER A 28 -15.07 -38.96 -8.20
CA SER A 28 -14.38 -40.14 -8.72
C SER A 28 -14.09 -41.09 -7.55
N THR A 29 -14.85 -42.18 -7.44
CA THR A 29 -14.53 -43.32 -6.58
C THR A 29 -13.59 -44.24 -7.34
N ILE A 30 -12.31 -44.26 -6.94
CA ILE A 30 -11.38 -45.34 -7.30
C ILE A 30 -11.66 -46.49 -6.34
N ASP A 31 -12.21 -47.57 -6.90
CA ASP A 31 -12.47 -48.84 -6.23
C ASP A 31 -11.18 -49.68 -6.30
N SER A 32 -10.48 -49.79 -5.18
CA SER A 32 -9.36 -50.73 -5.05
C SER A 32 -9.82 -51.96 -4.28
N THR A 33 -10.25 -52.94 -5.05
CA THR A 33 -10.43 -54.34 -4.65
C THR A 33 -9.09 -54.88 -4.12
N ILE A 34 -8.95 -55.02 -2.80
CA ILE A 34 -7.89 -55.82 -2.19
C ILE A 34 -8.54 -57.08 -1.65
N THR A 35 -8.19 -58.19 -2.29
CA THR A 35 -8.51 -59.56 -1.89
C THR A 35 -7.80 -59.88 -0.59
N ASN A 36 -8.56 -60.20 0.47
CA ASN A 36 -8.04 -60.85 1.67
C ASN A 36 -7.74 -62.32 1.34
N ASP A 37 -6.48 -62.71 1.41
CA ASP A 37 -6.06 -64.12 1.50
C ASP A 37 -5.50 -64.35 2.91
N ASP A 38 -6.25 -65.12 3.69
CA ASP A 38 -5.94 -65.53 5.05
C ASP A 38 -4.96 -66.71 5.04
N THR A 39 -3.70 -66.49 5.43
CA THR A 39 -2.89 -67.57 6.00
C THR A 39 -2.13 -67.12 7.26
N LYS A 40 -2.54 -67.72 8.38
CA LYS A 40 -1.86 -67.71 9.68
C LYS A 40 -0.44 -68.28 9.56
N THR A 41 0.54 -67.68 10.24
CA THR A 41 1.50 -68.41 11.10
C THR A 41 2.11 -67.46 12.13
N GLU A 42 2.03 -67.83 13.42
CA GLU A 42 2.69 -67.19 14.55
C GLU A 42 4.20 -67.51 14.57
N SER A 43 5.07 -66.54 14.86
CA SER A 43 6.07 -66.63 15.94
C SER A 43 7.10 -65.47 15.90
N ASN A 44 6.98 -64.58 16.89
CA ASN A 44 8.02 -64.03 17.76
C ASN A 44 9.40 -63.56 17.23
N ILE A 45 9.67 -62.29 17.62
CA ILE A 45 10.95 -61.61 17.84
C ILE A 45 11.57 -60.96 16.61
N GLU A 46 11.21 -59.68 16.40
CA GLU A 46 12.20 -58.63 16.17
C GLU A 46 11.67 -57.32 16.78
N GLN A 47 12.47 -56.70 17.64
CA GLN A 47 12.21 -55.35 18.14
C GLN A 47 12.38 -54.37 16.98
N GLY A 48 11.29 -54.14 16.26
CA GLY A 48 11.19 -53.08 15.27
C GLY A 48 10.99 -51.74 15.97
N TRP A 49 11.85 -50.78 15.62
CA TRP A 49 11.66 -49.38 15.92
C TRP A 49 10.22 -48.98 15.56
N GLN A 50 9.40 -48.71 16.58
CA GLN A 50 8.12 -48.05 16.36
C GLN A 50 8.43 -46.61 15.97
N SER A 51 8.53 -46.36 14.66
CA SER A 51 8.33 -45.03 14.13
C SER A 51 6.89 -44.65 14.47
N ASN A 52 6.75 -43.69 15.38
CA ASN A 52 5.49 -42.99 15.59
C ASN A 52 5.27 -42.10 14.35
N ASP A 53 4.86 -42.71 13.24
CA ASP A 53 4.49 -42.03 12.00
C ASP A 53 3.02 -41.57 12.07
N ASP A 54 2.62 -40.96 13.18
CA ASP A 54 1.31 -40.35 13.39
C ASP A 54 1.34 -38.81 13.17
N ASP A 55 2.28 -38.32 12.36
CA ASP A 55 2.38 -36.90 12.00
C ASP A 55 1.45 -36.57 10.81
N TYR A 56 0.22 -37.10 10.83
CA TYR A 56 -0.83 -36.70 9.89
C TYR A 56 -1.26 -35.27 10.23
N VAL A 57 -0.62 -34.31 9.57
CA VAL A 57 -0.98 -32.89 9.64
C VAL A 57 -2.41 -32.76 9.13
N ASP A 58 -3.34 -32.45 10.05
CA ASP A 58 -4.72 -32.12 9.71
C ASP A 58 -4.74 -30.88 8.79
N GLU A 59 -4.82 -31.12 7.49
CA GLU A 59 -4.86 -30.09 6.44
C GLU A 59 -5.96 -29.06 6.69
N SER A 60 -7.08 -29.46 7.33
CA SER A 60 -8.18 -28.56 7.64
C SER A 60 -7.79 -27.53 8.70
N LYS A 61 -7.02 -27.95 9.71
CA LYS A 61 -6.51 -27.09 10.77
C LYS A 61 -5.42 -26.16 10.25
N PHE A 62 -4.54 -26.66 9.37
CA PHE A 62 -3.51 -25.85 8.71
C PHE A 62 -4.15 -24.75 7.85
N ASN A 63 -5.07 -25.12 6.97
CA ASN A 63 -5.76 -24.16 6.09
C ASN A 63 -6.51 -23.10 6.90
N LYS A 64 -7.20 -23.51 7.98
CA LYS A 64 -7.89 -22.56 8.87
C LYS A 64 -6.92 -21.57 9.55
N ALA A 65 -5.75 -22.04 9.98
CA ALA A 65 -4.74 -21.17 10.57
C ALA A 65 -4.17 -20.17 9.55
N TYR A 66 -3.90 -20.63 8.33
CA TYR A 66 -3.43 -19.82 7.21
C TYR A 66 -4.42 -18.69 6.88
N TYR A 67 -5.70 -19.01 6.64
CA TYR A 67 -6.72 -17.99 6.36
C TYR A 67 -6.87 -16.99 7.50
N LYS A 68 -6.84 -17.45 8.76
CA LYS A 68 -6.94 -16.55 9.91
C LYS A 68 -5.77 -15.55 9.95
N HIS A 69 -4.57 -16.01 9.63
CA HIS A 69 -3.39 -15.15 9.58
C HIS A 69 -3.52 -14.09 8.48
N GLU A 70 -3.91 -14.50 7.28
CA GLU A 70 -4.13 -13.59 6.15
C GLU A 70 -5.19 -12.51 6.48
N GLN A 71 -6.32 -12.91 7.08
CA GLN A 71 -7.36 -11.96 7.50
C GLN A 71 -6.86 -10.97 8.57
N ALA A 72 -5.99 -11.41 9.49
CA ALA A 72 -5.40 -10.53 10.48
C ALA A 72 -4.44 -9.49 9.86
N LEU A 73 -3.66 -9.91 8.86
CA LEU A 73 -2.78 -9.00 8.11
C LEU A 73 -3.61 -7.96 7.35
N LEU A 74 -4.64 -8.38 6.63
CA LEU A 74 -5.53 -7.47 5.90
C LEU A 74 -6.27 -6.53 6.84
N ALA A 75 -6.75 -7.01 8.00
CA ALA A 75 -7.39 -6.16 9.00
C ALA A 75 -6.42 -5.09 9.55
N ASN A 76 -5.15 -5.42 9.72
CA ASN A 76 -4.11 -4.46 10.12
C ASN A 76 -3.78 -3.46 8.99
N ILE A 77 -3.81 -3.91 7.73
CA ILE A 77 -3.68 -3.01 6.57
C ILE A 77 -4.84 -2.03 6.52
N TYR A 78 -6.07 -2.50 6.61
CA TYR A 78 -7.24 -1.63 6.54
C TYR A 78 -7.66 -1.03 7.87
N ALA A 79 -6.76 -1.00 8.86
CA ALA A 79 -7.04 -0.42 10.15
C ALA A 79 -7.29 1.11 10.02
N PRO A 80 -8.28 1.67 10.74
CA PRO A 80 -8.70 3.07 10.57
C PRO A 80 -7.66 4.10 11.06
N ASN A 81 -6.63 3.66 11.77
CA ASN A 81 -5.54 4.49 12.26
C ASN A 81 -4.39 4.68 11.23
N ARG A 82 -4.50 4.08 10.04
CA ARG A 82 -3.50 4.21 8.97
C ARG A 82 -3.93 5.27 7.96
N THR A 83 -2.97 6.05 7.48
CA THR A 83 -3.24 7.16 6.54
C THR A 83 -2.72 6.80 5.16
N TYR A 84 -3.64 6.40 4.28
CA TYR A 84 -3.32 6.11 2.88
C TYR A 84 -3.42 7.38 2.04
N VAL A 85 -2.32 7.77 1.41
CA VAL A 85 -2.28 8.94 0.50
C VAL A 85 -2.68 8.57 -0.92
N SER A 86 -2.52 7.29 -1.28
CA SER A 86 -2.92 6.77 -2.58
C SER A 86 -3.18 5.27 -2.52
N MET A 87 -4.08 4.83 -3.39
CA MET A 87 -4.40 3.43 -3.63
C MET A 87 -4.59 3.23 -5.13
N HIS A 88 -3.90 2.24 -5.70
CA HIS A 88 -3.94 1.92 -7.12
C HIS A 88 -4.22 0.43 -7.32
N ASP A 89 -5.28 0.11 -8.04
CA ASP A 89 -5.64 -1.25 -8.42
C ASP A 89 -5.34 -1.46 -9.90
N ASP A 90 -4.60 -2.52 -10.24
CA ASP A 90 -4.22 -2.78 -11.63
C ASP A 90 -3.98 -4.27 -11.92
N ARG A 91 -3.63 -4.55 -13.18
CA ARG A 91 -3.26 -5.87 -13.67
C ARG A 91 -1.94 -5.80 -14.43
N ILE A 92 -1.10 -6.81 -14.23
CA ILE A 92 0.18 -6.93 -14.93
C ILE A 92 0.30 -8.30 -15.60
N HIS A 93 0.82 -8.28 -16.83
CA HIS A 93 1.12 -9.47 -17.61
C HIS A 93 2.40 -10.15 -17.10
N PRO A 94 2.60 -11.46 -17.39
CA PRO A 94 3.79 -12.17 -16.94
C PRO A 94 5.02 -11.54 -17.58
N SER A 95 6.11 -11.48 -16.81
CA SER A 95 7.39 -10.93 -17.26
C SER A 95 7.34 -9.47 -17.70
N ASN A 96 6.37 -8.69 -17.21
CA ASN A 96 6.21 -7.29 -17.55
C ASN A 96 6.22 -6.39 -16.31
N PHE A 97 6.48 -5.09 -16.51
CA PHE A 97 6.56 -4.08 -15.46
C PHE A 97 5.50 -2.98 -15.63
N SER A 98 4.85 -2.62 -14.52
CA SER A 98 4.16 -1.34 -14.35
C SER A 98 5.07 -0.37 -13.59
N TYR A 99 5.10 0.90 -14.00
CA TYR A 99 5.98 1.92 -13.43
C TYR A 99 5.20 3.08 -12.81
N PHE A 100 5.56 3.44 -11.58
CA PHE A 100 5.01 4.58 -10.87
C PHE A 100 6.14 5.51 -10.42
N THR A 101 5.82 6.79 -10.27
CA THR A 101 6.77 7.80 -9.77
C THR A 101 6.11 8.54 -8.60
N PHE A 102 6.80 8.61 -7.48
CA PHE A 102 6.32 9.21 -6.25
C PHE A 102 7.31 10.25 -5.73
N ASN A 103 6.87 11.49 -5.55
CA ASN A 103 7.78 12.62 -5.28
C ASN A 103 7.56 13.31 -3.93
N SER A 104 6.60 12.87 -3.12
CA SER A 104 6.31 13.56 -1.86
C SER A 104 7.40 13.30 -0.80
N LEU A 105 7.66 14.33 0.00
CA LEU A 105 8.54 14.26 1.17
C LEU A 105 7.83 13.60 2.36
N GLY A 106 8.60 12.96 3.25
CA GLY A 106 8.10 12.16 4.36
C GLY A 106 8.53 10.70 4.28
N THR A 107 8.29 9.97 5.37
CA THR A 107 8.48 8.52 5.44
C THR A 107 7.20 7.84 4.97
N TYR A 108 7.34 7.02 3.93
CA TYR A 108 6.22 6.33 3.29
C TYR A 108 6.43 4.82 3.31
N ARG A 109 5.32 4.11 3.44
CA ARG A 109 5.29 2.66 3.30
C ARG A 109 4.51 2.30 2.05
N PHE A 110 5.16 1.55 1.17
CA PHE A 110 4.58 1.01 -0.05
C PHE A 110 4.16 -0.43 0.23
N ILE A 111 2.87 -0.71 0.10
CA ILE A 111 2.29 -2.02 0.38
C ILE A 111 1.66 -2.51 -0.91
N LEU A 112 2.18 -3.60 -1.45
CA LEU A 112 1.65 -4.27 -2.62
C LEU A 112 0.93 -5.55 -2.17
N ILE A 113 -0.33 -5.69 -2.58
CA ILE A 113 -1.14 -6.87 -2.28
C ILE A 113 -1.43 -7.59 -3.58
N SER A 114 -0.94 -8.80 -3.73
CA SER A 114 -1.27 -9.71 -4.83
C SER A 114 -2.67 -10.31 -4.61
N LEU A 115 -3.68 -9.74 -5.28
CA LEU A 115 -5.09 -10.20 -5.19
C LEU A 115 -5.32 -11.51 -5.94
N ARG A 116 -4.58 -11.70 -7.04
CA ARG A 116 -4.55 -12.93 -7.85
C ARG A 116 -3.22 -13.00 -8.57
N GLY A 117 -2.65 -14.19 -8.71
CA GLY A 117 -1.33 -14.36 -9.28
C GLY A 117 -0.26 -13.91 -8.29
N ASP A 118 0.86 -13.42 -8.81
CA ASP A 118 2.00 -12.99 -8.00
C ASP A 118 2.65 -11.76 -8.65
N ALA A 119 2.69 -10.68 -7.90
CA ALA A 119 3.26 -9.41 -8.32
C ALA A 119 4.28 -8.96 -7.27
N ASP A 120 5.50 -8.68 -7.74
CA ASP A 120 6.62 -8.30 -6.89
C ASP A 120 6.83 -6.78 -6.91
N LEU A 121 7.27 -6.23 -5.78
CA LEU A 121 7.53 -4.80 -5.61
C LEU A 121 9.02 -4.48 -5.69
N TYR A 122 9.40 -3.52 -6.53
CA TYR A 122 10.76 -3.00 -6.66
C TYR A 122 10.77 -1.47 -6.58
N ILE A 123 11.79 -0.91 -5.93
CA ILE A 123 11.93 0.53 -5.72
C ILE A 123 13.37 0.99 -6.03
N SER A 124 13.51 2.17 -6.66
CA SER A 124 14.77 2.87 -6.85
C SER A 124 14.59 4.38 -6.76
N THR A 125 15.59 5.09 -6.25
CA THR A 125 15.69 6.56 -6.28
C THR A 125 16.57 7.07 -7.43
N ARG A 126 17.24 6.16 -8.15
CA ARG A 126 18.21 6.49 -9.19
C ARG A 126 17.72 6.15 -10.59
N ASN A 127 17.02 5.03 -10.74
CA ASN A 127 16.59 4.53 -12.03
C ASN A 127 15.08 4.63 -12.19
N LYS A 128 14.63 5.37 -13.21
CA LYS A 128 13.22 5.50 -13.57
C LYS A 128 12.58 4.18 -14.01
N TYR A 129 13.34 3.34 -14.72
CA TYR A 129 12.88 2.06 -15.23
C TYR A 129 13.47 0.94 -14.39
N VAL A 130 12.90 0.77 -13.19
CA VAL A 130 13.30 -0.28 -12.23
C VAL A 130 13.08 -1.65 -12.85
N THR A 131 14.04 -2.56 -12.70
CA THR A 131 13.90 -3.95 -13.16
C THR A 131 14.24 -4.90 -12.02
N TYR A 132 13.97 -6.20 -12.21
CA TYR A 132 14.32 -7.23 -11.24
C TYR A 132 15.84 -7.39 -11.04
N ASP A 133 16.66 -6.82 -11.92
CA ASP A 133 18.13 -6.80 -11.82
C ASP A 133 18.69 -5.44 -11.38
N ASN A 134 17.89 -4.37 -11.43
CA ASN A 134 18.34 -3.00 -11.18
C ASN A 134 17.34 -2.24 -10.31
N TYR A 135 17.49 -2.40 -8.99
CA TYR A 135 16.68 -1.80 -7.93
C TYR A 135 17.54 -1.45 -6.71
N GLU A 136 16.97 -0.71 -5.76
CA GLU A 136 17.58 -0.43 -4.45
C GLU A 136 16.88 -1.18 -3.32
N TYR A 137 15.55 -1.34 -3.42
CA TYR A 137 14.75 -2.13 -2.49
C TYR A 137 13.80 -3.04 -3.25
N SER A 138 13.53 -4.22 -2.72
CA SER A 138 12.54 -5.14 -3.26
C SER A 138 11.85 -5.93 -2.16
N SER A 139 10.64 -6.38 -2.47
CA SER A 139 9.91 -7.40 -1.72
C SER A 139 9.21 -8.28 -2.76
N CYS A 140 9.49 -9.58 -2.72
CA CYS A 140 9.06 -10.55 -3.73
C CYS A 140 8.44 -11.77 -3.04
N THR A 141 7.28 -11.57 -2.41
CA THR A 141 6.55 -12.61 -1.68
C THR A 141 5.24 -12.91 -2.37
N CYS A 142 4.74 -14.14 -2.25
CA CYS A 142 3.50 -14.57 -2.91
C CYS A 142 2.20 -13.99 -2.29
N GLY A 143 2.24 -12.79 -1.71
CA GLY A 143 1.16 -12.22 -0.91
C GLY A 143 1.26 -10.70 -0.73
N ILE A 144 1.64 -10.28 0.47
CA ILE A 144 1.75 -8.87 0.84
C ILE A 144 3.23 -8.49 0.86
N ASP A 145 3.61 -7.61 -0.04
CA ASP A 145 4.94 -7.03 -0.15
C ASP A 145 4.97 -5.63 0.45
N GLU A 146 5.93 -5.35 1.32
CA GLU A 146 6.01 -4.09 2.05
C GLU A 146 7.42 -3.52 2.02
N ILE A 147 7.55 -2.24 1.64
CA ILE A 147 8.80 -1.49 1.68
C ILE A 147 8.58 -0.14 2.35
N LEU A 148 9.36 0.15 3.40
CA LEU A 148 9.40 1.44 4.07
C LEU A 148 10.54 2.29 3.48
N ILE A 149 10.23 3.50 3.05
CA ILE A 149 11.21 4.48 2.54
C ILE A 149 11.19 5.72 3.42
N ASP A 150 12.33 6.02 4.04
CA ASP A 150 12.47 7.17 4.91
C ASP A 150 12.44 8.52 4.18
N TYR A 151 12.15 9.56 4.95
CA TYR A 151 12.13 10.94 4.49
C TYR A 151 13.50 11.41 3.95
N ASN A 152 14.61 10.87 4.45
CA ASN A 152 15.98 11.21 4.04
C ASN A 152 16.37 10.68 2.65
N MET A 153 15.60 9.75 2.10
CA MET A 153 15.92 9.17 0.80
C MET A 153 15.70 10.17 -0.34
N LYS A 154 16.52 10.07 -1.39
CA LYS A 154 16.39 10.91 -2.58
C LYS A 154 15.01 10.74 -3.22
N ARG A 155 14.51 11.82 -3.81
CA ARG A 155 13.23 11.88 -4.55
C ARG A 155 13.50 12.35 -5.98
N PRO A 156 12.70 11.92 -6.98
CA PRO A 156 11.53 11.05 -6.84
C PRO A 156 11.91 9.58 -6.58
N ILE A 157 10.99 8.86 -5.93
CA ILE A 157 11.01 7.40 -5.82
C ILE A 157 10.37 6.83 -7.09
N TYR A 158 11.06 5.91 -7.74
CA TYR A 158 10.57 5.13 -8.86
C TYR A 158 10.19 3.74 -8.36
N ILE A 159 8.99 3.31 -8.71
CA ILE A 159 8.39 2.05 -8.27
C ILE A 159 8.15 1.22 -9.50
N GLY A 160 8.65 -0.01 -9.50
CA GLY A 160 8.38 -1.04 -10.49
C GLY A 160 7.57 -2.17 -9.86
N ILE A 161 6.46 -2.54 -10.48
CA ILE A 161 5.69 -3.73 -10.11
C ILE A 161 5.86 -4.75 -11.22
N TYR A 162 6.38 -5.92 -10.87
CA TYR A 162 6.68 -6.99 -11.82
C TYR A 162 5.63 -8.09 -11.73
N GLY A 163 5.11 -8.56 -12.86
CA GLY A 163 4.30 -9.78 -12.90
C GLY A 163 5.18 -11.03 -12.99
N TYR A 164 5.14 -11.90 -11.97
CA TYR A 164 5.94 -13.12 -11.96
C TYR A 164 5.58 -14.04 -13.13
N SER A 165 6.60 -14.57 -13.80
CA SER A 165 6.48 -15.25 -15.10
C SER A 165 5.65 -16.54 -15.06
N GLN A 166 5.49 -17.16 -13.89
CA GLN A 166 4.73 -18.40 -13.73
C GLN A 166 3.21 -18.19 -13.66
N TYR A 167 2.74 -16.94 -13.50
CA TYR A 167 1.32 -16.62 -13.44
C TYR A 167 0.85 -15.91 -14.71
N GLN A 168 -0.36 -16.18 -15.18
CA GLN A 168 -0.88 -15.63 -16.44
C GLN A 168 -1.10 -14.12 -16.43
N ILE A 169 -1.85 -13.60 -15.46
CA ILE A 169 -2.08 -12.17 -15.25
C ILE A 169 -2.19 -12.02 -13.75
N SER A 170 -1.35 -11.16 -13.18
CA SER A 170 -1.40 -10.83 -11.75
C SER A 170 -2.27 -9.59 -11.56
N HIS A 171 -3.20 -9.66 -10.61
CA HIS A 171 -4.01 -8.54 -10.17
C HIS A 171 -3.44 -8.08 -8.84
N TYR A 172 -3.23 -6.77 -8.70
CA TYR A 172 -2.62 -6.24 -7.50
C TYR A 172 -3.26 -4.94 -7.05
N ARG A 173 -3.02 -4.62 -5.79
CA ARG A 173 -3.34 -3.33 -5.17
C ARG A 173 -2.08 -2.75 -4.57
N LEU A 174 -1.67 -1.58 -5.04
CA LEU A 174 -0.60 -0.78 -4.43
C LEU A 174 -1.23 0.26 -3.51
N LEU A 175 -0.84 0.23 -2.24
CA LEU A 175 -1.18 1.22 -1.23
C LEU A 175 0.06 2.02 -0.88
N ILE A 176 -0.09 3.34 -0.80
CA ILE A 176 0.96 4.24 -0.32
C ILE A 176 0.47 4.85 0.99
N GLU A 177 1.10 4.44 2.09
CA GLU A 177 0.82 4.96 3.43
C GLU A 177 1.83 6.03 3.80
N LEU A 178 1.33 7.13 4.37
CA LEU A 178 2.16 8.12 5.08
C LEU A 178 2.36 7.68 6.53
N VAL A 179 3.61 7.40 6.89
CA VAL A 179 3.99 6.95 8.25
C VAL A 179 4.38 8.14 9.11
N ASP A 180 5.24 9.03 8.59
CA ASP A 180 5.65 10.25 9.28
C ASP A 180 5.96 11.36 8.28
N THR A 181 5.62 12.60 8.62
CA THR A 181 5.97 13.82 7.88
C THR A 181 7.11 14.60 8.54
N LYS A 182 7.48 14.26 9.77
CA LYS A 182 8.48 14.99 10.54
C LYS A 182 9.85 14.71 9.97
N ILE A 183 10.38 15.70 9.26
CA ILE A 183 11.81 15.86 9.08
C ILE A 183 12.35 16.10 10.48
N SER A 184 13.08 15.14 11.07
CA SER A 184 13.79 15.39 12.31
C SER A 184 14.77 16.53 12.02
N THR A 185 14.37 17.74 12.39
CA THR A 185 15.30 18.83 12.58
C THR A 185 16.07 18.38 13.79
N ASP A 186 17.31 17.94 13.60
CA ASP A 186 18.20 17.65 14.72
C ASP A 186 18.18 18.88 15.62
N GLU A 187 17.45 18.80 16.73
CA GLU A 187 17.68 19.62 17.90
C GLU A 187 19.06 19.21 18.40
N THR A 188 20.07 19.77 17.74
CA THR A 188 21.40 19.90 18.31
C THR A 188 21.22 20.88 19.45
N THR A 189 20.76 20.36 20.58
CA THR A 189 20.80 21.04 21.87
C THR A 189 22.28 21.22 22.16
N VAL A 190 22.84 22.33 21.68
CA VAL A 190 24.13 22.82 22.14
C VAL A 190 23.89 23.14 23.61
N GLU A 191 24.27 22.22 24.48
CA GLU A 191 24.49 22.50 25.88
C GLU A 191 25.53 23.63 25.96
N GLN A 192 25.04 24.87 26.02
CA GLN A 192 25.86 26.02 26.35
C GLN A 192 26.26 25.88 27.82
N SER A 193 27.42 25.26 28.04
CA SER A 193 28.19 25.43 29.26
C SER A 193 28.53 26.92 29.39
N ASN A 194 27.86 27.58 30.32
CA ASN A 194 28.23 28.91 30.79
C ASN A 194 29.65 28.85 31.34
N ASP A 195 30.60 29.50 30.68
CA ASP A 195 31.83 29.93 31.31
C ASP A 195 32.08 31.40 31.01
N ASP A 196 31.97 32.16 32.08
CA ASP A 196 32.12 33.60 32.24
C ASP A 196 33.58 34.01 31.99
N LYS A 197 33.81 35.01 31.12
CA LYS A 197 35.00 35.89 31.18
C LYS A 197 34.84 37.14 30.30
N SER A 198 34.41 38.19 30.99
CA SER A 198 34.57 39.62 30.71
C SER A 198 35.91 40.01 30.05
N TYR A 199 35.86 40.83 28.99
CA TYR A 199 36.70 42.04 28.82
C TYR A 199 36.02 43.09 27.91
N LYS A 200 35.89 44.33 28.42
CA LYS A 200 35.61 45.60 27.70
C LYS A 200 36.80 45.91 26.75
N SER A 201 36.74 46.69 25.66
CA SER A 201 36.26 48.08 25.41
C SER A 201 36.57 48.34 23.89
N THR A 202 35.72 48.88 23.01
CA THR A 202 35.36 50.31 22.75
C THR A 202 35.80 50.76 21.33
N ASP A 203 34.80 51.21 20.54
CA ASP A 203 34.77 52.25 19.47
C ASP A 203 35.62 52.09 18.17
N GLU A 204 35.19 52.44 16.95
CA GLU A 204 34.15 53.38 16.46
C GLU A 204 33.86 53.18 14.93
N GLN A 205 32.60 53.38 14.52
CA GLN A 205 32.01 53.99 13.28
C GLN A 205 32.53 53.61 11.86
N GLN A 206 31.70 53.30 10.84
CA GLN A 206 30.73 54.20 10.16
C GLN A 206 29.78 53.47 9.17
N THR A 207 28.49 53.88 9.18
CA THR A 207 27.59 54.17 8.01
C THR A 207 27.15 52.98 7.12
N SER A 208 25.87 52.65 6.89
CA SER A 208 24.72 53.48 6.53
C SER A 208 23.37 52.76 6.72
N GLN A 209 22.40 53.53 7.23
CA GLN A 209 20.95 53.57 6.95
C GLN A 209 20.46 52.62 5.83
N ILE A 210 19.38 51.85 6.00
CA ILE A 210 17.98 52.28 5.83
C ILE A 210 17.06 51.22 6.47
N ASN A 211 16.24 51.66 7.43
CA ASN A 211 14.78 51.43 7.58
C ASN A 211 14.18 50.07 7.16
N LYS A 212 13.23 49.47 7.87
CA LYS A 212 12.48 49.76 9.11
C LYS A 212 11.47 48.60 9.19
N LYS A 213 11.18 48.14 10.41
CA LYS A 213 9.83 47.86 10.92
C LYS A 213 8.92 46.90 10.10
N THR A 214 8.36 45.83 10.66
CA THR A 214 7.76 45.75 12.00
C THR A 214 7.51 44.28 12.32
N SER A 215 8.02 43.81 13.45
CA SER A 215 7.40 42.71 14.19
C SER A 215 6.37 43.31 15.13
N THR A 216 5.09 42.97 15.03
CA THR A 216 4.15 42.83 16.17
C THR A 216 2.84 42.22 15.65
N VAL A 217 2.56 40.95 15.96
CA VAL A 217 1.60 40.50 16.99
C VAL A 217 0.15 40.79 16.61
N ILE A 218 -0.64 39.72 16.44
CA ILE A 218 -1.95 39.42 17.08
C ILE A 218 -2.70 38.43 16.16
N ALA A 219 -3.25 37.40 16.78
CA ALA A 219 -4.15 36.43 16.20
C ALA A 219 -5.41 37.11 15.64
N GLU A 220 -5.66 36.94 14.35
CA GLU A 220 -6.99 37.01 13.71
C GLU A 220 -6.78 36.70 12.23
N GLY A 221 -7.42 35.64 11.73
CA GLY A 221 -7.25 35.16 10.36
C GLY A 221 -8.25 34.07 10.01
N GLU A 222 -9.48 34.17 10.51
CA GLU A 222 -10.61 33.33 10.11
C GLU A 222 -11.53 34.01 9.08
N GLU A 223 -11.28 35.27 8.71
CA GLU A 223 -12.12 35.98 7.74
C GLU A 223 -11.72 35.74 6.27
N ASP A 224 -10.49 35.31 5.99
CA ASP A 224 -9.97 35.18 4.62
C ASP A 224 -10.55 33.96 3.87
N GLN A 225 -10.98 32.94 4.61
CA GLN A 225 -11.47 31.67 4.06
C GLN A 225 -12.88 31.82 3.44
N GLN A 226 -13.74 32.66 4.04
CA GLN A 226 -15.12 32.85 3.56
C GLN A 226 -15.14 33.55 2.19
N HIS A 227 -14.27 34.54 1.99
CA HIS A 227 -14.18 35.26 0.72
C HIS A 227 -13.65 34.37 -0.42
N ILE A 228 -12.76 33.42 -0.12
CA ILE A 228 -12.24 32.47 -1.11
C ILE A 228 -13.34 31.49 -1.55
N LEU A 229 -14.07 30.90 -0.60
CA LEU A 229 -15.14 29.94 -0.91
C LEU A 229 -16.31 30.57 -1.69
N TRP A 230 -16.67 31.81 -1.36
CA TRP A 230 -17.70 32.54 -2.09
C TRP A 230 -17.31 32.83 -3.55
N ASN A 231 -16.04 33.18 -3.79
CA ASN A 231 -15.55 33.41 -5.15
C ASN A 231 -15.54 32.12 -6.00
N ILE A 232 -15.22 30.97 -5.38
CA ILE A 232 -15.29 29.66 -6.05
C ILE A 232 -16.74 29.28 -6.37
N PHE A 233 -17.67 29.52 -5.44
CA PHE A 233 -19.10 29.27 -5.64
C PHE A 233 -19.67 30.08 -6.82
N LEU A 234 -19.34 31.36 -6.92
CA LEU A 234 -19.79 32.22 -8.02
C LEU A 234 -19.22 31.78 -9.36
N TRP A 235 -17.97 31.32 -9.40
CA TRP A 235 -17.37 30.78 -10.63
C TRP A 235 -18.09 29.52 -11.10
N LEU A 236 -18.40 28.61 -10.18
CA LEU A 236 -19.12 27.37 -10.48
C LEU A 236 -20.56 27.62 -10.93
N LEU A 237 -21.26 28.58 -10.31
CA LEU A 237 -22.62 28.95 -10.70
C LEU A 237 -22.67 29.52 -12.11
N ASN A 238 -21.74 30.41 -12.45
CA ASN A 238 -21.64 30.99 -13.79
C ASN A 238 -21.36 29.91 -14.86
N PHE A 239 -20.49 28.95 -14.54
CA PHE A 239 -20.21 27.82 -15.43
C PHE A 239 -21.46 26.96 -15.71
N LEU A 240 -22.28 26.69 -14.69
CA LEU A 240 -23.51 25.90 -14.87
C LEU A 240 -24.56 26.63 -15.72
N VAL A 241 -24.66 27.96 -15.59
CA VAL A 241 -25.57 28.78 -16.42
C VAL A 241 -25.11 28.79 -17.88
N GLU A 242 -23.80 28.90 -18.12
CA GLU A 242 -23.22 28.85 -19.46
C GLU A 242 -23.45 27.50 -20.16
N VAL A 243 -23.47 26.39 -19.40
CA VAL A 243 -23.74 25.05 -19.95
C VAL A 243 -25.23 24.81 -20.25
N LEU A 244 -26.13 25.51 -19.57
CA LEU A 244 -27.58 25.35 -19.70
C LEU A 244 -28.23 26.33 -20.71
N THR A 245 -27.50 27.36 -21.15
CA THR A 245 -27.97 28.39 -22.10
C THR A 245 -27.38 28.16 -23.47
#